data_AF-A0ABD1R0H7-F1
#
_entry.id   AF-A0ABD1R0H7-F1
#
_cell.length_a   1.000
_cell.length_b   1.000
_cell.length_c   1.000
_cell.angle_alpha   90.00
_cell.angle_beta   90.00
_cell.angle_gamma   90.00
#
_symmetry.space_group_name_H-M   'P 1'
#
loop_
_entity.id
_entity.type
_entity.pdbx_description
1 polymer ?
#
loop_
_entity_poly.entity_id
_entity_poly.type
_entity_poly.pdbx_seq_one_letter_code
_entity_poly.pdbx_strand_id
1 'polypeptide(L)'
;MAAVENATNNPPPEAVALTVIEEKPETKEEIPDNPPASEPKKVIMRGVKALKSKKIVLPVALITFLLSIPVLFSAIWLLYIRQYDCEGLFKNLPRLQIGIGIGMLLIFFLSNAVVYARAKFPVPGLMFIMMLMIVTLVIGLGIIGDFKMESRRIVASPRWFELKVHNNKNWNDIKYCIYETRTCKDLISRSYSLDSNGISTTNLSPVESGCCTPPTICEMEFVNATYWKRGNIEIDSTIPYDRDCDTWQNDESMLCYDCNACKDGFVRTLEAKWLKLGTFLSVMSLLLMISHLLLFVATMWEQYGG
;
A
#
# COMPACT_ATOMS: atom_id res chain seq x y z
N MET A 1 72.87 -20.92 -45.28
CA MET A 1 72.46 -19.97 -44.24
C MET A 1 71.04 -20.32 -43.83
N ALA A 2 70.79 -20.46 -42.51
CA ALA A 2 69.52 -20.44 -41.75
C ALA A 2 68.26 -21.09 -42.41
N ALA A 3 67.73 -22.22 -41.93
CA ALA A 3 67.01 -22.53 -40.68
C ALA A 3 65.47 -22.42 -40.78
N VAL A 4 64.83 -23.46 -40.22
CA VAL A 4 63.48 -23.59 -39.62
C VAL A 4 62.34 -24.20 -40.46
N GLU A 5 61.77 -25.24 -39.83
CA GLU A 5 60.66 -26.14 -40.17
C GLU A 5 59.28 -25.46 -40.19
N ASN A 6 58.31 -26.10 -40.87
CA ASN A 6 56.89 -25.92 -40.57
C ASN A 6 56.15 -27.26 -40.67
N ALA A 7 55.45 -27.62 -39.59
CA ALA A 7 54.63 -28.83 -39.46
C ALA A 7 53.14 -28.46 -39.56
N THR A 8 52.38 -29.21 -40.35
CA THR A 8 50.90 -29.27 -40.27
C THR A 8 50.44 -30.67 -40.65
N ASN A 9 49.70 -31.34 -39.76
CA ASN A 9 48.79 -32.45 -40.07
C ASN A 9 47.74 -32.56 -38.94
N ASN A 10 46.45 -32.48 -39.31
CA ASN A 10 45.28 -32.50 -38.41
C ASN A 10 44.88 -33.93 -37.98
N PRO A 11 44.10 -34.10 -36.89
CA PRO A 11 43.12 -35.20 -36.81
C PRO A 11 41.72 -34.80 -36.25
N PRO A 12 40.64 -35.57 -36.53
CA PRO A 12 39.30 -35.44 -35.92
C PRO A 12 38.94 -36.67 -35.01
N PRO A 13 37.67 -36.84 -34.54
CA PRO A 13 37.17 -36.56 -33.18
C PRO A 13 36.95 -37.81 -32.27
N GLU A 14 36.81 -37.60 -30.96
CA GLU A 14 36.51 -38.63 -29.93
C GLU A 14 35.01 -38.74 -29.58
N ALA A 15 34.53 -39.96 -29.28
CA ALA A 15 33.29 -40.24 -28.55
C ALA A 15 33.37 -41.51 -27.68
N VAL A 16 33.25 -41.29 -26.35
CA VAL A 16 32.54 -42.00 -25.25
C VAL A 16 32.53 -43.55 -25.20
N ALA A 17 33.01 -44.11 -24.08
CA ALA A 17 32.82 -45.52 -23.68
C ALA A 17 32.07 -45.66 -22.34
N LEU A 18 31.03 -46.51 -22.36
CA LEU A 18 30.23 -47.03 -21.24
C LEU A 18 30.74 -48.45 -20.92
N THR A 19 30.92 -48.83 -19.66
CA THR A 19 31.02 -50.26 -19.29
C THR A 19 30.27 -50.58 -17.99
N VAL A 20 29.42 -51.60 -18.11
CA VAL A 20 28.61 -52.30 -17.10
C VAL A 20 29.29 -53.65 -16.84
N ILE A 21 29.44 -54.11 -15.59
CA ILE A 21 29.61 -55.54 -15.26
C ILE A 21 28.91 -55.88 -13.91
N GLU A 22 28.22 -57.02 -13.89
CA GLU A 22 27.36 -57.63 -12.87
C GLU A 22 27.95 -58.99 -12.38
N GLU A 23 27.67 -59.36 -11.10
CA GLU A 23 27.73 -60.66 -10.34
C GLU A 23 29.07 -61.46 -10.14
N LYS A 24 29.58 -61.81 -8.91
CA LYS A 24 29.19 -62.71 -7.74
C LYS A 24 29.79 -64.16 -7.86
N PRO A 25 30.07 -65.05 -6.83
CA PRO A 25 30.25 -65.00 -5.33
C PRO A 25 31.52 -65.72 -4.71
N GLU A 26 31.61 -65.63 -3.36
CA GLU A 26 32.14 -66.59 -2.33
C GLU A 26 33.66 -66.88 -2.13
N THR A 27 34.18 -66.57 -0.93
CA THR A 27 34.96 -67.48 -0.03
C THR A 27 34.98 -66.90 1.41
N LYS A 28 35.09 -67.80 2.40
CA LYS A 28 34.68 -67.75 3.82
C LYS A 28 35.56 -66.97 4.82
N GLU A 29 34.90 -66.61 5.93
CA GLU A 29 35.33 -66.50 7.35
C GLU A 29 36.66 -65.83 7.74
N GLU A 30 36.57 -64.71 8.49
CA GLU A 30 37.01 -64.62 9.90
C GLU A 30 36.47 -63.33 10.56
N ILE A 31 35.88 -63.46 11.76
CA ILE A 31 35.45 -62.36 12.66
C ILE A 31 36.48 -62.28 13.80
N PRO A 32 36.93 -61.07 14.19
CA PRO A 32 36.74 -60.68 15.59
C PRO A 32 36.26 -59.22 15.79
N ASP A 33 35.15 -59.12 16.52
CA ASP A 33 34.82 -58.19 17.62
C ASP A 33 34.84 -56.65 17.43
N ASN A 34 33.62 -56.15 17.15
CA ASN A 34 32.91 -55.00 17.77
C ASN A 34 33.50 -53.55 17.72
N PRO A 35 32.80 -52.59 17.07
CA PRO A 35 32.91 -51.15 17.39
C PRO A 35 31.76 -50.67 18.30
N PRO A 36 31.94 -49.59 19.08
CA PRO A 36 31.00 -49.18 20.12
C PRO A 36 29.70 -48.59 19.54
N ALA A 37 28.58 -49.14 20.01
CA ALA A 37 27.23 -48.67 19.74
C ALA A 37 26.95 -47.31 20.42
N SER A 38 27.07 -46.18 19.70
CA SER A 38 26.50 -44.91 20.18
C SER A 38 26.08 -43.86 19.14
N GLU A 39 26.04 -44.14 17.83
CA GLU A 39 25.78 -43.09 16.81
C GLU A 39 24.53 -43.14 15.92
N PRO A 40 23.62 -44.14 15.91
CA PRO A 40 22.45 -44.07 15.02
C PRO A 40 21.41 -43.06 15.51
N LYS A 41 21.17 -42.95 16.82
CA LYS A 41 20.14 -42.05 17.37
C LYS A 41 20.48 -40.56 17.20
N LYS A 42 21.76 -40.18 17.26
CA LYS A 42 22.19 -38.77 17.18
C LYS A 42 22.11 -38.23 15.75
N VAL A 43 22.47 -39.06 14.77
CA VAL A 43 22.39 -38.73 13.33
C VAL A 43 20.94 -38.70 12.86
N ILE A 44 20.13 -39.68 13.25
CA ILE A 44 18.68 -39.69 12.93
C ILE A 44 17.98 -38.51 13.60
N MET A 45 18.29 -38.19 14.86
CA MET A 45 17.69 -37.05 15.57
C MET A 45 18.11 -35.69 14.97
N ARG A 46 19.36 -35.54 14.52
CA ARG A 46 19.80 -34.34 13.75
C ARG A 46 19.11 -34.25 12.39
N GLY A 47 18.99 -35.35 11.66
CA GLY A 47 18.29 -35.41 10.37
C GLY A 47 16.80 -35.07 10.51
N VAL A 48 16.13 -35.61 11.53
CA VAL A 48 14.72 -35.32 11.84
C VAL A 48 14.53 -33.88 12.31
N LYS A 49 15.45 -33.32 13.12
CA LYS A 49 15.43 -31.88 13.48
C LYS A 49 15.58 -30.98 12.25
N ALA A 50 16.54 -31.27 11.38
CA ALA A 50 16.81 -30.50 10.17
C ALA A 50 15.70 -30.60 9.10
N LEU A 51 15.00 -31.74 9.04
CA LEU A 51 13.83 -31.90 8.17
C LEU A 51 12.59 -31.15 8.73
N LYS A 52 12.50 -31.01 10.06
CA LYS A 52 11.38 -30.34 10.74
C LYS A 52 11.52 -28.80 10.73
N SER A 53 12.74 -28.26 10.78
CA SER A 53 13.01 -26.81 10.68
C SER A 53 12.69 -26.25 9.29
N LYS A 54 13.10 -26.94 8.21
CA LYS A 54 12.80 -26.55 6.81
C LYS A 54 11.30 -26.43 6.54
N LYS A 55 10.47 -27.21 7.22
CA LYS A 55 9.00 -27.16 7.13
C LYS A 55 8.38 -25.88 7.70
N ILE A 56 9.06 -25.17 8.61
CA ILE A 56 8.53 -23.96 9.25
C ILE A 56 9.01 -22.70 8.51
N VAL A 57 10.23 -22.69 7.98
CA VAL A 57 10.72 -21.46 7.35
C VAL A 57 10.13 -21.23 5.96
N LEU A 58 9.84 -22.29 5.21
CA LEU A 58 9.18 -22.19 3.91
C LEU A 58 7.80 -21.50 3.99
N PRO A 59 6.85 -21.91 4.85
CA PRO A 59 5.55 -21.24 4.94
C PRO A 59 5.67 -19.80 5.43
N VAL A 60 6.56 -19.48 6.37
CA VAL A 60 6.75 -18.09 6.83
C VAL A 60 7.29 -17.20 5.71
N ALA A 61 8.22 -17.71 4.89
CA ALA A 61 8.71 -16.98 3.72
C ALA A 61 7.61 -16.76 2.67
N LEU A 62 6.76 -17.77 2.42
CA LEU A 62 5.60 -17.64 1.53
C LEU A 62 4.59 -16.62 2.05
N ILE A 63 4.29 -16.62 3.34
CA ILE A 63 3.39 -15.63 3.96
C ILE A 63 3.96 -14.22 3.83
N THR A 64 5.26 -14.01 4.06
CA THR A 64 5.90 -12.71 3.86
C THR A 64 5.80 -12.25 2.40
N PHE A 65 6.01 -13.15 1.43
CA PHE A 65 5.81 -12.85 0.01
C PHE A 65 4.37 -12.43 -0.28
N LEU A 66 3.38 -13.19 0.20
CA LEU A 66 1.96 -12.89 0.01
C LEU A 66 1.55 -11.54 0.63
N LEU A 67 2.05 -11.22 1.82
CA LEU A 67 1.83 -9.92 2.47
C LEU A 67 2.42 -8.75 1.68
N SER A 68 3.46 -8.98 0.88
CA SER A 68 4.08 -7.95 0.05
C SER A 68 3.29 -7.63 -1.23
N ILE A 69 2.44 -8.54 -1.71
CA ILE A 69 1.66 -8.35 -2.96
C ILE A 69 0.68 -7.17 -2.85
N PRO A 70 -0.14 -7.03 -1.78
CA PRO A 70 -1.00 -5.85 -1.60
C PRO A 70 -0.22 -4.54 -1.62
N VAL A 71 1.00 -4.50 -1.06
CA VAL A 71 1.85 -3.30 -1.06
C VAL A 71 2.23 -2.91 -2.48
N LEU A 72 2.60 -3.88 -3.32
CA LEU A 72 2.91 -3.65 -4.73
C LEU A 72 1.69 -3.12 -5.50
N PHE A 73 0.53 -3.77 -5.34
CA PHE A 73 -0.70 -3.36 -6.02
C PHE A 73 -1.11 -1.93 -5.60
N SER A 74 -1.09 -1.64 -4.30
CA SER A 74 -1.39 -0.30 -3.78
C SER A 74 -0.40 0.74 -4.26
N ALA A 75 0.89 0.42 -4.39
CA ALA A 75 1.89 1.33 -4.94
C ALA A 75 1.59 1.70 -6.39
N ILE A 76 1.29 0.70 -7.23
CA ILE A 76 0.94 0.91 -8.64
C ILE A 76 -0.34 1.73 -8.75
N TRP A 77 -1.37 1.36 -8.00
CA TRP A 77 -2.65 2.07 -7.96
C TRP A 77 -2.48 3.54 -7.57
N LEU A 78 -1.69 3.81 -6.51
CA LEU A 78 -1.44 5.16 -6.02
C LEU A 78 -0.69 6.03 -7.04
N LEU A 79 0.24 5.44 -7.80
CA LEU A 79 0.98 6.14 -8.85
C LEU A 79 0.15 6.34 -10.12
N TYR A 80 -0.79 5.43 -10.41
CA TYR A 80 -1.67 5.48 -11.56
C TYR A 80 -2.77 6.54 -11.41
N ILE A 81 -3.47 6.58 -10.27
CA ILE A 81 -4.65 7.45 -10.05
C ILE A 81 -4.32 8.93 -9.92
N ARG A 82 -3.05 9.28 -9.69
CA ARG A 82 -2.56 10.66 -9.57
C ARG A 82 -3.09 11.63 -10.63
N GLN A 83 -3.42 11.15 -11.83
CA GLN A 83 -3.87 11.99 -12.94
C GLN A 83 -5.32 12.50 -12.80
N TYR A 84 -6.14 11.89 -11.95
CA TYR A 84 -7.58 12.17 -11.87
C TYR A 84 -8.01 13.02 -10.68
N ASP A 85 -7.08 13.37 -9.79
CA ASP A 85 -7.41 14.06 -8.53
C ASP A 85 -7.10 15.57 -8.59
N CYS A 86 -8.03 16.41 -8.10
CA CYS A 86 -7.81 17.86 -7.87
C CYS A 86 -6.70 18.16 -6.84
N GLU A 87 -6.22 17.12 -6.16
CA GLU A 87 -5.07 17.13 -5.23
C GLU A 87 -3.77 17.64 -5.87
N GLY A 88 -3.66 17.56 -7.21
CA GLY A 88 -2.50 18.03 -7.99
C GLY A 88 -2.16 19.51 -7.80
N LEU A 89 -3.14 20.33 -7.39
CA LEU A 89 -2.97 21.77 -7.17
C LEU A 89 -2.09 22.10 -5.96
N PHE A 90 -1.99 21.17 -5.00
CA PHE A 90 -1.15 21.36 -3.83
C PHE A 90 0.28 20.92 -4.11
N LYS A 91 1.21 21.83 -4.46
CA LYS A 91 2.61 21.49 -4.82
C LYS A 91 3.35 20.47 -3.92
N ASN A 92 3.01 20.36 -2.64
CA ASN A 92 3.67 19.43 -1.71
C ASN A 92 3.00 18.05 -1.66
N LEU A 93 1.71 17.95 -2.00
CA LEU A 93 0.91 16.74 -1.85
C LEU A 93 1.27 15.67 -2.92
N PRO A 94 1.39 15.99 -4.22
CA PRO A 94 1.86 15.03 -5.24
C PRO A 94 3.28 14.53 -4.96
N ARG A 95 4.15 15.37 -4.41
CA ARG A 95 5.52 14.95 -4.05
C ARG A 95 5.50 13.90 -2.94
N LEU A 96 4.66 14.10 -1.92
CA LEU A 96 4.46 13.12 -0.86
C LEU A 96 3.86 11.82 -1.41
N GLN A 97 2.82 11.90 -2.24
CA GLN A 97 2.18 10.74 -2.86
C GLN A 97 3.16 9.93 -3.71
N ILE A 98 3.99 10.58 -4.52
CA ILE A 98 5.04 9.92 -5.32
C ILE A 98 6.09 9.28 -4.40
N GLY A 99 6.52 9.99 -3.36
CA GLY A 99 7.48 9.47 -2.38
C GLY A 99 6.97 8.20 -1.69
N ILE A 100 5.70 8.20 -1.28
CA ILE A 100 5.04 7.02 -0.69
C ILE A 100 4.98 5.88 -1.71
N GLY A 101 4.52 6.14 -2.93
CA GLY A 101 4.43 5.12 -3.97
C GLY A 101 5.79 4.46 -4.29
N ILE A 102 6.84 5.27 -4.45
CA ILE A 102 8.21 4.76 -4.66
C ILE A 102 8.70 4.00 -3.42
N GLY A 103 8.45 4.52 -2.22
CA GLY A 103 8.81 3.85 -0.96
C GLY A 103 8.18 2.46 -0.83
N MET A 104 6.91 2.31 -1.21
CA MET A 104 6.20 1.04 -1.21
C MET A 104 6.81 0.03 -2.20
N LEU A 105 7.19 0.48 -3.40
CA LEU A 105 7.91 -0.35 -4.37
C LEU A 105 9.26 -0.81 -3.83
N LEU A 106 10.03 0.09 -3.22
CA LEU A 106 11.32 -0.25 -2.61
C LEU A 106 11.15 -1.29 -1.50
N ILE A 107 10.14 -1.16 -0.65
CA ILE A 107 9.86 -2.14 0.41
C ILE A 107 9.53 -3.50 -0.18
N PHE A 108 8.71 -3.56 -1.25
CA PHE A 108 8.41 -4.81 -1.92
C PHE A 108 9.68 -5.51 -2.43
N PHE A 109 10.54 -4.81 -3.19
CA PHE A 109 11.76 -5.41 -3.72
C PHE A 109 12.76 -5.79 -2.63
N LEU A 110 12.98 -4.91 -1.64
CA LEU A 110 13.93 -5.14 -0.57
C LEU A 110 13.48 -6.24 0.39
N SER A 111 12.19 -6.31 0.71
CA SER A 111 11.62 -7.40 1.51
C SER A 111 11.90 -8.76 0.85
N ASN A 112 11.59 -8.89 -0.43
CA ASN A 112 11.83 -10.12 -1.17
C ASN A 112 13.33 -10.44 -1.34
N ALA A 113 14.17 -9.42 -1.52
CA ALA A 113 15.62 -9.59 -1.55
C ALA A 113 16.17 -10.10 -0.21
N VAL A 114 15.67 -9.60 0.92
CA VAL A 114 16.07 -10.08 2.27
C VAL A 114 15.62 -11.53 2.49
N VAL A 115 14.40 -11.89 2.05
CA VAL A 115 13.91 -13.27 2.10
C VAL A 115 14.81 -14.20 1.29
N TYR A 116 15.26 -13.78 0.11
CA TYR A 116 16.17 -14.55 -0.74
C TYR A 116 17.59 -14.65 -0.17
N ALA A 117 18.14 -13.54 0.33
CA ALA A 117 19.50 -13.44 0.87
C ALA A 117 19.66 -13.97 2.31
N ARG A 118 18.59 -14.51 2.91
CA ARG A 118 18.54 -14.98 4.31
C ARG A 118 19.66 -15.94 4.71
N ALA A 119 20.15 -16.77 3.78
CA ALA A 119 21.19 -17.75 4.07
C ALA A 119 22.58 -17.12 4.20
N LYS A 120 22.83 -16.01 3.50
CA LYS A 120 24.15 -15.37 3.42
C LYS A 120 24.28 -14.22 4.42
N PHE A 121 23.23 -13.42 4.62
CA PHE A 121 23.29 -12.19 5.40
C PHE A 121 22.00 -11.93 6.24
N PRO A 122 21.65 -12.80 7.21
CA PRO A 122 20.37 -12.70 7.92
C PRO A 122 20.26 -11.46 8.81
N VAL A 123 21.31 -11.12 9.57
CA VAL A 123 21.32 -9.99 10.52
C VAL A 123 21.30 -8.62 9.83
N PRO A 124 22.23 -8.28 8.92
CA PRO A 124 22.23 -6.96 8.29
C PRO A 124 20.99 -6.73 7.41
N GLY A 125 20.47 -7.78 6.76
CA GLY A 125 19.23 -7.71 5.99
C GLY A 125 18.02 -7.36 6.87
N LEU A 126 17.90 -7.99 8.05
CA LEU A 126 16.84 -7.67 9.01
C LEU A 126 16.95 -6.22 9.51
N MET A 127 18.13 -5.78 9.91
CA MET A 127 18.31 -4.41 10.44
C MET A 127 17.89 -3.36 9.41
N PHE A 128 18.27 -3.56 8.14
CA PHE A 128 17.94 -2.63 7.07
C PHE A 128 16.44 -2.61 6.76
N ILE A 129 15.80 -3.78 6.62
CA ILE A 129 14.35 -3.81 6.33
C ILE A 129 13.55 -3.25 7.51
N MET A 130 13.89 -3.60 8.75
CA MET A 130 13.21 -3.07 9.94
C MET A 130 13.29 -1.55 10.01
N MET A 131 14.44 -0.95 9.68
CA MET A 131 14.58 0.50 9.60
C MET A 131 13.56 1.12 8.62
N LEU A 132 13.45 0.55 7.42
CA LEU A 132 12.51 1.04 6.40
C LEU A 132 11.04 0.89 6.85
N MET A 133 10.70 -0.23 7.48
CA MET A 133 9.36 -0.48 8.00
C MET A 133 8.99 0.48 9.14
N ILE A 134 9.93 0.79 10.03
CA ILE A 134 9.72 1.77 11.10
C ILE A 134 9.48 3.15 10.50
N VAL A 135 10.26 3.56 9.49
CA VAL A 135 10.07 4.85 8.81
C VAL A 135 8.67 4.92 8.18
N THR A 136 8.21 3.87 7.50
CA THR A 136 6.87 3.87 6.90
C THR A 136 5.75 3.78 7.91
N LEU A 137 5.96 3.11 9.04
CA LEU A 137 5.02 3.11 10.15
C LEU A 137 4.85 4.52 10.71
N VAL A 138 5.94 5.25 10.95
CA VAL A 138 5.91 6.63 11.46
C VAL A 138 5.20 7.56 10.47
N ILE A 139 5.48 7.42 9.16
CA ILE A 139 4.77 8.17 8.11
C ILE A 139 3.28 7.83 8.12
N GLY A 140 2.91 6.55 8.20
CA GLY A 140 1.52 6.09 8.26
C GLY A 140 0.75 6.69 9.44
N LEU A 141 1.33 6.62 10.65
CA LEU A 141 0.76 7.23 11.87
C LEU A 141 0.67 8.76 11.77
N GLY A 142 1.66 9.40 11.13
CA GLY A 142 1.66 10.83 10.86
C GLY A 142 0.48 11.28 10.01
N ILE A 143 0.17 10.52 8.96
CA ILE A 143 -0.97 10.78 8.06
C ILE A 143 -2.29 10.57 8.80
N ILE A 144 -2.38 9.56 9.68
CA ILE A 144 -3.59 9.31 10.48
C ILE A 144 -3.91 10.49 11.42
N GLY A 145 -2.90 11.28 11.78
CA GLY A 145 -3.07 12.43 12.67
C GLY A 145 -3.08 12.07 14.15
N ASP A 146 -2.59 10.88 14.52
CA ASP A 146 -2.50 10.42 15.92
C ASP A 146 -1.60 11.33 16.77
N PHE A 147 -0.65 12.03 16.14
CA PHE A 147 0.14 13.10 16.75
C PHE A 147 -0.66 14.41 16.85
N LYS A 148 -1.65 14.42 17.75
CA LYS A 148 -2.64 15.49 17.95
C LYS A 148 -2.07 16.91 18.13
N MET A 149 -0.82 17.03 18.61
CA MET A 149 -0.15 18.32 18.88
C MET A 149 0.71 18.85 17.71
N GLU A 150 1.23 18.00 16.82
CA GLU A 150 2.16 18.39 15.74
C GLU A 150 1.47 18.50 14.37
N SER A 151 0.19 18.11 14.29
CA SER A 151 -0.57 17.93 13.06
C SER A 151 -0.49 19.09 12.05
N ARG A 152 -0.41 20.36 12.49
CA ARG A 152 -0.35 21.52 11.59
C ARG A 152 0.88 21.52 10.66
N ARG A 153 2.02 20.96 11.09
CA ARG A 153 3.26 20.93 10.29
C ARG A 153 3.37 19.69 9.39
N ILE A 154 2.59 18.66 9.68
CA ILE A 154 2.59 17.40 8.94
C ILE A 154 1.75 17.59 7.68
N VAL A 155 2.38 17.39 6.52
CA VAL A 155 1.69 17.43 5.22
C VAL A 155 0.67 16.29 5.15
N ALA A 156 -0.51 16.55 4.60
CA ALA A 156 -1.64 15.63 4.51
C ALA A 156 -2.33 15.28 5.84
N SER A 157 -2.14 16.10 6.88
CA SER A 157 -2.95 16.00 8.09
C SER A 157 -4.29 16.74 7.96
N PRO A 158 -5.31 16.39 8.78
CA PRO A 158 -6.60 17.07 8.80
C PRO A 158 -6.50 18.60 8.89
N ARG A 159 -5.73 19.09 9.89
CA ARG A 159 -5.47 20.51 10.12
C ARG A 159 -4.73 21.18 8.95
N TRP A 160 -3.86 20.45 8.25
CA TRP A 160 -3.13 20.99 7.10
C TRP A 160 -4.06 21.20 5.90
N PHE A 161 -4.99 20.28 5.66
CA PHE A 161 -5.99 20.41 4.59
C PHE A 161 -6.90 21.61 4.83
N GLU A 162 -7.44 21.75 6.04
CA GLU A 162 -8.33 22.85 6.42
C GLU A 162 -7.68 24.22 6.13
N LEU A 163 -6.43 24.43 6.58
CA LEU A 163 -5.68 25.67 6.37
C LEU A 163 -5.41 25.97 4.89
N LYS A 164 -5.21 24.93 4.08
CA LYS A 164 -4.81 25.11 2.69
C LYS A 164 -6.01 25.36 1.77
N VAL A 165 -7.14 24.71 2.06
CA VAL A 165 -8.41 24.84 1.34
C VAL A 165 -9.09 26.18 1.65
N HIS A 166 -9.07 26.64 2.90
CA HIS A 166 -9.69 27.91 3.30
C HIS A 166 -8.99 29.16 2.78
N ASN A 167 -7.84 29.01 2.11
CA ASN A 167 -7.17 30.12 1.46
C ASN A 167 -7.79 30.38 0.08
N ASN A 168 -8.51 31.50 -0.05
CA ASN A 168 -9.26 31.89 -1.25
C ASN A 168 -8.49 31.77 -2.56
N LYS A 169 -7.17 32.06 -2.58
CA LYS A 169 -6.37 31.95 -3.81
C LYS A 169 -6.26 30.50 -4.30
N ASN A 170 -6.09 29.54 -3.39
CA ASN A 170 -6.02 28.13 -3.78
C ASN A 170 -7.42 27.58 -4.06
N TRP A 171 -8.44 28.09 -3.37
CA TRP A 171 -9.82 27.61 -3.54
C TRP A 171 -10.34 27.86 -4.96
N ASN A 172 -10.02 28.98 -5.59
CA ASN A 172 -10.46 29.24 -6.96
C ASN A 172 -10.01 28.16 -7.95
N ASP A 173 -8.76 27.70 -7.86
CA ASP A 173 -8.24 26.63 -8.70
C ASP A 173 -8.90 25.28 -8.38
N ILE A 174 -9.12 25.01 -7.08
CA ILE A 174 -9.77 23.78 -6.61
C ILE A 174 -11.22 23.73 -7.08
N LYS A 175 -11.97 24.81 -6.90
CA LYS A 175 -13.33 25.00 -7.39
C LYS A 175 -13.42 24.72 -8.89
N TYR A 176 -12.52 25.34 -9.67
CA TYR A 176 -12.48 25.10 -11.11
C TYR A 176 -12.25 23.62 -11.44
N CYS A 177 -11.33 22.95 -10.73
CA CYS A 177 -11.11 21.52 -10.90
C CYS A 177 -12.33 20.66 -10.51
N ILE A 178 -13.02 20.95 -9.40
CA ILE A 178 -14.23 20.21 -8.98
C ILE A 178 -15.34 20.36 -10.03
N TYR A 179 -15.46 21.56 -10.62
CA TYR A 179 -16.38 21.82 -11.71
C TYR A 179 -16.00 21.04 -12.99
N GLU A 180 -14.72 21.06 -13.39
CA GLU A 180 -14.22 20.40 -14.60
C GLU A 180 -14.29 18.86 -14.51
N THR A 181 -14.06 18.30 -13.32
CA THR A 181 -14.24 16.86 -13.04
C THR A 181 -15.70 16.42 -13.05
N ARG A 182 -16.65 17.35 -13.28
CA ARG A 182 -18.09 17.07 -13.45
C ARG A 182 -18.73 16.35 -12.26
N THR A 183 -18.18 16.51 -11.06
CA THR A 183 -18.66 15.84 -9.83
C THR A 183 -20.17 16.02 -9.63
N CYS A 184 -20.69 17.25 -9.70
CA CYS A 184 -22.12 17.51 -9.55
C CYS A 184 -22.95 17.07 -10.76
N LYS A 185 -22.38 17.09 -11.97
CA LYS A 185 -23.06 16.64 -13.18
C LYS A 185 -23.23 15.11 -13.21
N ASP A 186 -22.24 14.39 -12.70
CA ASP A 186 -22.29 12.94 -12.52
C ASP A 186 -23.25 12.52 -11.40
N LEU A 187 -23.45 13.37 -10.38
CA LEU A 187 -24.52 13.20 -9.41
C LEU A 187 -25.90 13.33 -10.06
N ILE A 188 -26.10 14.37 -10.88
CA ILE A 188 -27.35 14.59 -11.63
C ILE A 188 -27.64 13.39 -12.55
N SER A 189 -26.66 12.94 -13.34
CA SER A 189 -26.86 11.83 -14.29
C SER A 189 -27.21 10.50 -13.59
N ARG A 190 -26.58 10.23 -12.44
CA ARG A 190 -26.90 9.10 -11.58
C ARG A 190 -28.28 9.23 -10.93
N SER A 191 -28.71 10.44 -10.59
CA SER A 191 -30.04 10.70 -10.02
C SER A 191 -31.16 10.33 -10.96
N TYR A 192 -31.02 10.60 -12.27
CA TYR A 192 -32.02 10.27 -13.27
C TYR A 192 -32.15 8.77 -13.53
N SER A 193 -31.11 8.00 -13.24
CA SER A 193 -31.11 6.54 -13.44
C SER A 193 -31.79 5.78 -12.29
N LEU A 194 -32.07 6.46 -11.16
CA LEU A 194 -32.72 5.89 -9.98
C LEU A 194 -34.11 6.52 -9.84
N ASP A 195 -35.15 5.75 -10.19
CA ASP A 195 -36.54 6.20 -10.28
C ASP A 195 -37.07 6.79 -8.95
N SER A 196 -37.67 7.99 -9.06
CA SER A 196 -38.57 8.79 -8.18
C SER A 196 -38.47 8.78 -6.64
N ASN A 197 -37.76 7.88 -5.97
CA ASN A 197 -37.63 7.80 -4.51
C ASN A 197 -36.18 7.86 -4.02
N GLY A 198 -35.49 8.89 -4.50
CA GLY A 198 -34.42 9.54 -3.75
C GLY A 198 -33.05 8.96 -4.01
N ILE A 199 -32.19 9.80 -4.59
CA ILE A 199 -30.89 9.98 -3.95
C ILE A 199 -31.21 10.33 -2.50
N SER A 200 -31.31 9.32 -1.64
CA SER A 200 -31.22 9.54 -0.21
C SER A 200 -29.89 10.25 -0.02
N THR A 201 -29.92 11.37 0.70
CA THR A 201 -28.74 12.15 1.08
C THR A 201 -27.64 11.31 1.78
N THR A 202 -27.94 10.03 2.05
CA THR A 202 -27.11 9.01 2.70
C THR A 202 -25.96 8.47 1.86
N ASN A 203 -26.00 8.52 0.52
CA ASN A 203 -24.96 7.95 -0.35
C ASN A 203 -24.13 9.01 -1.12
N LEU A 204 -24.24 10.29 -0.75
CA LEU A 204 -23.37 11.30 -1.34
C LEU A 204 -22.00 11.25 -0.70
N SER A 205 -20.97 11.41 -1.53
CA SER A 205 -19.65 11.74 -1.03
C SER A 205 -19.66 13.11 -0.31
N PRO A 206 -18.69 13.37 0.58
CA PRO A 206 -18.64 14.64 1.30
C PRO A 206 -18.55 15.85 0.37
N VAL A 207 -17.85 15.74 -0.77
CA VAL A 207 -17.79 16.81 -1.79
C VAL A 207 -19.13 17.00 -2.51
N GLU A 208 -19.86 15.94 -2.81
CA GLU A 208 -21.17 16.05 -3.46
C GLU A 208 -22.20 16.70 -2.55
N SER A 209 -22.24 16.30 -1.27
CA SER A 209 -23.13 16.90 -0.27
C SER A 209 -22.77 18.34 0.06
N GLY A 210 -21.48 18.71 0.02
CA GLY A 210 -21.04 20.07 0.29
C GLY A 210 -21.18 21.04 -0.89
N CYS A 211 -20.97 20.57 -2.12
CA CYS A 211 -20.91 21.42 -3.31
C CYS A 211 -22.17 21.36 -4.19
N CYS A 212 -22.87 20.22 -4.21
CA CYS A 212 -23.96 19.94 -5.15
C CYS A 212 -25.35 19.95 -4.50
N THR A 213 -25.43 20.07 -3.17
CA THR A 213 -26.69 20.22 -2.43
C THR A 213 -26.60 21.40 -1.47
N PRO A 214 -27.71 22.08 -1.16
CA PRO A 214 -27.72 23.13 -0.16
C PRO A 214 -27.45 22.54 1.25
N PRO A 215 -26.89 23.33 2.17
CA PRO A 215 -26.80 22.95 3.57
C PRO A 215 -28.17 22.60 4.16
N THR A 216 -28.22 21.57 5.01
CA THR A 216 -29.48 21.12 5.64
C THR A 216 -30.11 22.17 6.54
N ILE A 217 -29.30 23.09 7.09
CA ILE A 217 -29.75 24.23 7.91
C ILE A 217 -30.57 25.25 7.12
N CYS A 218 -30.50 25.25 5.78
CA CYS A 218 -31.26 26.17 4.94
C CYS A 218 -32.73 25.74 4.74
N GLU A 219 -33.11 24.54 5.21
CA GLU A 219 -34.50 24.01 5.17
C GLU A 219 -35.19 24.12 3.79
N MET A 220 -34.43 23.93 2.71
CA MET A 220 -34.96 23.98 1.36
C MET A 220 -35.74 22.71 1.00
N GLU A 221 -36.79 22.84 0.18
CA GLU A 221 -37.59 21.71 -0.29
C GLU A 221 -36.88 21.00 -1.44
N PHE A 222 -36.65 19.69 -1.28
CA PHE A 222 -36.03 18.85 -2.30
C PHE A 222 -36.95 18.70 -3.52
N VAL A 223 -36.43 18.93 -4.72
CA VAL A 223 -37.14 18.64 -5.98
C VAL A 223 -36.34 17.65 -6.82
N ASN A 224 -35.06 17.93 -7.02
CA ASN A 224 -34.13 17.06 -7.75
C ASN A 224 -32.73 17.18 -7.14
N ALA A 225 -31.79 16.32 -7.55
CA ALA A 225 -30.45 16.20 -6.96
C ALA A 225 -29.74 17.53 -6.69
N THR A 226 -29.75 18.45 -7.66
CA THR A 226 -29.12 19.77 -7.57
C THR A 226 -30.13 20.92 -7.58
N TYR A 227 -31.44 20.63 -7.60
CA TYR A 227 -32.49 21.64 -7.63
C TYR A 227 -33.34 21.59 -6.37
N TRP A 228 -33.33 22.69 -5.63
CA TRP A 228 -34.02 22.83 -4.36
C TRP A 228 -34.85 24.12 -4.35
N LYS A 229 -36.10 24.03 -3.92
CA LYS A 229 -36.97 25.20 -3.78
C LYS A 229 -36.71 25.86 -2.44
N ARG A 230 -36.43 27.16 -2.46
CA ARG A 230 -36.33 27.95 -1.22
C ARG A 230 -37.74 28.04 -0.62
N GLY A 231 -37.91 27.43 0.55
CA GLY A 231 -39.14 27.59 1.32
C GLY A 231 -39.31 29.04 1.73
N ASN A 232 -40.55 29.50 1.78
CA ASN A 232 -40.95 30.79 2.33
C ASN A 232 -40.99 30.74 3.86
N ILE A 233 -39.87 30.29 4.44
CA ILE A 233 -39.65 30.22 5.89
C ILE A 233 -39.06 31.58 6.28
N GLU A 234 -39.78 32.34 7.12
CA GLU A 234 -39.17 33.45 7.86
C GLU A 234 -37.99 32.87 8.64
N ILE A 235 -36.77 33.30 8.31
CA ILE A 235 -35.56 32.83 8.98
C ILE A 235 -35.74 33.09 10.48
N ASP A 236 -36.03 32.04 11.24
CA ASP A 236 -36.14 32.15 12.68
C ASP A 236 -34.76 32.54 13.22
N SER A 237 -34.70 33.67 13.91
CA SER A 237 -33.49 34.21 14.56
C SER A 237 -32.84 33.25 15.58
N THR A 238 -33.49 32.13 15.90
CA THR A 238 -32.94 31.06 16.73
C THR A 238 -32.07 30.04 15.98
N ILE A 239 -32.16 29.99 14.64
CA ILE A 239 -31.35 29.10 13.80
C ILE A 239 -30.01 29.79 13.49
N PRO A 240 -28.85 29.11 13.65
CA PRO A 240 -27.57 29.65 13.24
C PRO A 240 -27.63 30.10 11.77
N TYR A 241 -27.57 31.42 11.53
CA TYR A 241 -27.57 31.95 10.18
C TYR A 241 -26.28 31.53 9.47
N ASP A 242 -26.45 30.69 8.43
CA ASP A 242 -25.36 30.23 7.59
C ASP A 242 -25.31 31.06 6.30
N ARG A 243 -24.17 31.72 6.07
CA ARG A 243 -23.90 32.49 4.84
C ARG A 243 -23.98 31.61 3.60
N ASP A 244 -23.79 30.30 3.74
CA ASP A 244 -23.85 29.36 2.63
C ASP A 244 -25.28 29.27 2.03
N CYS A 245 -26.32 29.53 2.82
CA CYS A 245 -27.71 29.55 2.34
C CYS A 245 -28.00 30.66 1.33
N ASP A 246 -27.29 31.80 1.46
CA ASP A 246 -27.39 32.92 0.52
C ASP A 246 -26.49 32.74 -0.70
N THR A 247 -25.40 31.99 -0.53
CA THR A 247 -24.42 31.73 -1.59
C THR A 247 -24.93 30.65 -2.56
N TRP A 248 -25.74 29.71 -2.06
CA TRP A 248 -26.34 28.64 -2.87
C TRP A 248 -27.27 29.15 -3.99
N GLN A 249 -27.09 28.61 -5.20
CA GLN A 249 -27.97 28.87 -6.35
C GLN A 249 -28.28 27.57 -7.12
N ASN A 250 -29.48 27.47 -7.70
CA ASN A 250 -29.89 26.31 -8.51
C ASN A 250 -29.29 26.30 -9.94
N ASP A 251 -28.43 27.26 -10.28
CA ASP A 251 -27.70 27.27 -11.53
C ASP A 251 -26.57 26.22 -11.47
N GLU A 252 -26.54 25.29 -12.44
CA GLU A 252 -25.53 24.23 -12.54
C GLU A 252 -24.08 24.77 -12.55
N SER A 253 -23.87 26.00 -13.01
CA SER A 253 -22.57 26.64 -13.08
C SER A 253 -22.12 27.30 -11.76
N MET A 254 -23.05 27.51 -10.81
CA MET A 254 -22.76 28.20 -9.54
C MET A 254 -22.88 27.27 -8.32
N LEU A 255 -24.00 26.54 -8.18
CA LEU A 255 -24.31 25.64 -7.05
C LEU A 255 -23.80 26.17 -5.70
N CYS A 256 -23.13 25.34 -4.88
CA CYS A 256 -22.47 25.77 -3.62
C CYS A 256 -20.94 25.86 -3.78
N TYR A 257 -20.42 26.07 -4.99
CA TYR A 257 -18.97 26.01 -5.20
C TYR A 257 -18.18 27.07 -4.40
N ASP A 258 -18.83 28.15 -3.94
CA ASP A 258 -18.20 29.18 -3.07
C ASP A 258 -18.55 29.04 -1.58
N CYS A 259 -19.37 28.06 -1.21
CA CYS A 259 -19.79 27.82 0.17
C CYS A 259 -18.66 27.23 1.02
N ASN A 260 -18.73 27.45 2.34
CA ASN A 260 -17.86 26.75 3.29
C ASN A 260 -18.20 25.25 3.37
N ALA A 261 -19.47 24.88 3.22
CA ALA A 261 -19.92 23.50 3.11
C ALA A 261 -19.19 22.72 1.99
N CYS A 262 -18.94 23.37 0.84
CA CYS A 262 -18.20 22.76 -0.26
C CYS A 262 -16.71 22.61 0.06
N LYS A 263 -16.10 23.61 0.71
CA LYS A 263 -14.71 23.52 1.21
C LYS A 263 -14.55 22.39 2.21
N ASP A 264 -15.45 22.29 3.18
CA ASP A 264 -15.45 21.26 4.21
C ASP A 264 -15.72 19.88 3.63
N GLY A 265 -16.64 19.78 2.66
CA GLY A 265 -16.90 18.57 1.91
C GLY A 265 -15.65 18.08 1.16
N PHE A 266 -14.90 19.00 0.55
CA PHE A 266 -13.64 18.67 -0.10
C PHE A 266 -12.57 18.24 0.91
N VAL A 267 -12.41 18.95 2.03
CA VAL A 267 -11.47 18.58 3.10
C VAL A 267 -11.76 17.18 3.65
N ARG A 268 -13.02 16.87 3.96
CA ARG A 268 -13.43 15.54 4.45
C ARG A 268 -13.16 14.43 3.43
N THR A 269 -13.32 14.73 2.14
CA THR A 269 -12.99 13.79 1.06
C THR A 269 -11.50 13.46 1.06
N LEU A 270 -10.64 14.48 1.20
CA LEU A 270 -9.19 14.29 1.31
C LEU A 270 -8.82 13.53 2.59
N GLU A 271 -9.35 13.94 3.74
CA GLU A 271 -9.09 13.29 5.02
C GLU A 271 -9.44 11.80 4.95
N ALA A 272 -10.62 11.43 4.46
CA ALA A 272 -11.04 10.04 4.35
C ALA A 272 -10.10 9.21 3.47
N LYS A 273 -9.63 9.77 2.34
CA LYS A 273 -8.70 9.11 1.42
C LYS A 273 -7.33 8.90 2.06
N TRP A 274 -6.77 9.94 2.67
CA TRP A 274 -5.45 9.90 3.29
C TRP A 274 -5.45 9.07 4.58
N LEU A 275 -6.53 9.10 5.37
CA LEU A 275 -6.72 8.21 6.52
C LEU A 275 -6.71 6.74 6.12
N LYS A 276 -7.42 6.36 5.04
CA LYS A 276 -7.40 4.99 4.52
C LYS A 276 -5.98 4.59 4.09
N LEU A 277 -5.26 5.46 3.40
CA LEU A 277 -3.88 5.21 2.99
C LEU A 277 -2.93 5.06 4.20
N GLY A 278 -2.99 5.99 5.15
CA GLY A 278 -2.17 5.96 6.37
C GLY A 278 -2.44 4.72 7.21
N THR A 279 -3.71 4.32 7.34
CA THR A 279 -4.12 3.07 8.02
C THR A 279 -3.53 1.85 7.32
N PHE A 280 -3.66 1.78 5.98
CA PHE A 280 -3.10 0.69 5.20
C PHE A 280 -1.58 0.58 5.37
N LEU A 281 -0.85 1.70 5.26
CA LEU A 281 0.60 1.75 5.45
C LEU A 281 1.01 1.27 6.85
N SER A 282 0.31 1.74 7.88
CA SER A 282 0.62 1.39 9.26
C SER A 282 0.39 -0.10 9.54
N VAL A 283 -0.76 -0.63 9.12
CA VAL A 283 -1.12 -2.04 9.32
C VAL A 283 -0.19 -2.96 8.54
N MET A 284 0.01 -2.70 7.24
CA MET A 284 0.90 -3.53 6.42
C MET A 284 2.34 -3.46 6.91
N SER A 285 2.77 -2.30 7.41
CA SER A 285 4.10 -2.17 7.99
C SER A 285 4.28 -3.08 9.21
N LEU A 286 3.32 -3.06 10.14
CA LEU A 286 3.33 -3.93 11.32
C LEU A 286 3.31 -5.42 10.96
N LEU A 287 2.45 -5.83 10.02
CA LEU A 287 2.35 -7.22 9.59
C LEU A 287 3.66 -7.73 8.98
N LEU A 288 4.26 -6.94 8.09
CA LEU A 288 5.55 -7.27 7.48
C LEU A 288 6.68 -7.24 8.50
N MET A 289 6.72 -6.31 9.47
CA MET A 289 7.72 -6.34 10.55
C MET A 289 7.66 -7.64 11.35
N ILE A 290 6.45 -8.04 11.77
CA ILE A 290 6.26 -9.29 12.51
C ILE A 290 6.68 -10.48 11.65
N SER A 291 6.31 -10.51 10.37
CA SER A 291 6.66 -11.62 9.48
C SER A 291 8.17 -11.76 9.26
N HIS A 292 8.90 -10.63 9.12
CA HIS A 292 10.36 -10.65 8.99
C HIS A 292 11.05 -11.04 10.30
N LEU A 293 10.53 -10.61 11.45
CA LEU A 293 11.04 -11.04 12.76
C LEU A 293 10.84 -12.55 12.98
N LEU A 294 9.66 -13.08 12.66
CA LEU A 294 9.37 -14.51 12.74
C LEU A 294 10.25 -15.30 11.78
N LEU A 295 10.43 -14.82 10.56
CA LEU A 295 11.32 -15.43 9.57
C LEU A 295 12.75 -15.48 10.10
N PHE A 296 13.25 -14.37 10.67
CA PHE A 296 14.57 -14.31 11.27
C PHE A 296 14.74 -15.32 12.43
N VAL A 297 13.81 -15.34 13.39
CA VAL A 297 13.85 -16.28 14.52
C VAL A 297 13.85 -17.73 14.02
N ALA A 298 13.00 -18.05 13.04
CA ALA A 298 12.95 -19.37 12.43
C ALA A 298 14.27 -19.76 11.73
N THR A 299 14.90 -18.80 11.03
CA THR A 299 16.22 -19.03 10.40
C THR A 299 17.34 -19.24 11.42
N MET A 300 17.37 -18.46 12.49
CA MET A 300 18.37 -18.60 13.55
C MET A 300 18.19 -19.92 14.30
N TRP A 301 16.95 -20.35 14.54
CA TRP A 301 16.66 -21.65 15.14
C TRP A 301 17.14 -22.81 14.25
N GLU A 302 17.01 -22.67 12.93
CA GLU A 302 17.52 -23.66 11.96
C GLU A 302 19.05 -23.74 11.96
N GLN A 303 19.74 -22.60 12.07
CA GLN A 303 21.21 -22.54 12.02
C GLN A 303 21.90 -22.88 13.36
N TYR A 304 21.32 -22.48 14.50
CA TYR A 304 21.97 -22.55 15.82
C TYR A 304 21.25 -23.44 16.83
N GLY A 305 19.98 -23.81 16.60
CA GLY A 305 19.20 -24.67 17.52
C GLY A 305 19.46 -26.18 17.37
N GLY A 306 20.49 -26.55 16.60
CA GLY A 306 20.88 -27.92 16.24
C GLY A 306 21.54 -28.69 17.37
#